data_AF-E9H8F3-F1
#
_entry.id   AF-E9H8F3-F1
#
_cell.length_a   1.000
_cell.length_b   1.000
_cell.length_c   1.000
_cell.angle_alpha   90.00
_cell.angle_beta   90.00
_cell.angle_gamma   90.00
#
_symmetry.space_group_name_H-M   'P 1'
#
loop_
_entity.id
_entity.type
_entity.pdbx_description
1 polymer ?
#
loop_
_entity_poly.entity_id
_entity_poly.type
_entity_poly.pdbx_seq_one_letter_code
_entity_poly.pdbx_strand_id
1 'polypeptide(L)'
;MTPGKIRFAVLYNTTHSLRSSIVDNNNEKQKKSKNTSFFNETEDVYKAQCFPIYSLLLAIGQTAVDYFSLDVEGSEYKILNTIPWHKVDIKTLTVEWDHTPEGEFAIDRLMEDNKFIKFDFMNK
;
A
#
# COMPACT_ATOMS: atom_id res chain seq x y z
N MET A 1 25.92 23.46 -12.65
CA MET A 1 24.65 23.35 -11.93
C MET A 1 24.40 21.87 -11.67
N THR A 2 24.71 21.38 -10.49
CA THR A 2 24.58 19.96 -10.14
C THR A 2 23.12 19.65 -9.80
N PRO A 3 22.49 18.60 -10.34
CA PRO A 3 21.15 18.22 -9.90
C PRO A 3 21.25 17.69 -8.48
N GLY A 4 20.62 18.39 -7.53
CA GLY A 4 20.49 17.93 -6.16
C GLY A 4 19.78 16.58 -6.15
N LYS A 5 20.47 15.54 -5.65
CA LYS A 5 19.88 14.22 -5.42
C LYS A 5 18.80 14.36 -4.36
N ILE A 6 17.54 14.30 -4.79
CA ILE A 6 16.41 14.27 -3.88
C ILE A 6 16.33 12.86 -3.27
N ARG A 7 16.44 12.77 -1.94
CA ARG A 7 16.33 11.52 -1.21
C ARG A 7 14.93 11.44 -0.59
N PHE A 8 14.18 10.42 -0.97
CA PHE A 8 12.89 10.09 -0.35
C PHE A 8 12.93 8.64 0.10
N ALA A 9 12.34 8.37 1.26
CA ALA A 9 12.23 7.05 1.86
C ALA A 9 10.75 6.79 2.19
N VAL A 10 10.24 5.64 1.76
CA VAL A 10 8.92 5.13 2.14
C VAL A 10 9.16 3.79 2.83
N LEU A 11 8.46 3.56 3.95
CA LEU A 11 8.52 2.34 4.74
C LEU A 11 7.30 1.48 4.40
N TYR A 12 7.51 0.22 4.03
CA TYR A 12 6.46 -0.81 4.02
C TYR A 12 6.82 -1.92 5.02
N ASN A 13 5.79 -2.52 5.60
CA ASN A 13 5.87 -3.70 6.46
C ASN A 13 5.28 -4.87 5.65
N THR A 14 5.94 -6.02 5.61
CA THR A 14 5.34 -7.26 5.09
C THR A 14 5.46 -8.31 6.18
N THR A 15 4.31 -8.83 6.64
CA THR A 15 4.28 -10.06 7.42
C THR A 15 3.19 -10.96 6.88
N HIS A 16 3.62 -12.05 6.26
CA HIS A 16 2.78 -13.16 5.86
C HIS A 16 2.16 -13.79 7.13
N SER A 17 0.86 -13.59 7.32
CA SER A 17 0.01 -14.22 8.34
C SER A 17 0.27 -13.88 9.83
N LEU A 18 -0.85 -13.69 10.54
CA LEU A 18 -1.05 -13.63 12.00
C LEU A 18 -0.98 -12.24 12.68
N ARG A 19 -2.18 -11.69 12.89
CA ARG A 19 -2.65 -10.86 14.02
C ARG A 19 -1.70 -9.76 14.50
N SER A 20 -1.91 -8.53 14.03
CA SER A 20 -1.43 -7.34 14.73
C SER A 20 -2.40 -6.96 15.87
N SER A 21 -1.92 -7.02 17.10
CA SER A 21 -2.56 -6.35 18.24
C SER A 21 -1.98 -4.95 18.36
N ILE A 22 -2.87 -3.95 18.45
CA ILE A 22 -2.50 -2.58 18.81
C ILE A 22 -1.98 -2.61 20.25
N VAL A 23 -0.74 -2.18 20.46
CA VAL A 23 -0.18 -1.93 21.80
C VAL A 23 -0.55 -0.51 22.20
N ASP A 24 -1.60 -0.38 23.00
CA ASP A 24 -1.90 0.84 23.73
C ASP A 24 -1.09 0.84 25.03
N ASN A 25 -0.17 1.80 25.16
CA ASN A 25 0.58 2.05 26.39
C ASN A 25 -0.33 2.74 27.41
N ASN A 26 -1.07 1.96 28.20
CA ASN A 26 -1.56 2.39 29.50
C ASN A 26 -1.29 1.29 30.53
N ASN A 27 -0.53 1.66 31.56
CA ASN A 27 -0.17 0.80 32.68
C ASN A 27 -1.43 0.26 33.38
N GLU A 28 -1.54 -1.07 33.53
CA GLU A 28 -1.66 -1.74 34.83
C GLU A 28 -1.64 -3.29 34.71
N LYS A 29 -1.19 -3.92 35.79
CA LYS A 29 -0.71 -5.31 35.92
C LYS A 29 -1.75 -6.39 35.56
N GLN A 30 -1.29 -7.50 34.94
CA GLN A 30 -1.47 -8.88 35.46
C GLN A 30 -0.69 -9.97 34.66
N LYS A 31 -0.03 -10.87 35.42
CA LYS A 31 0.82 -12.00 35.01
C LYS A 31 0.04 -13.26 34.58
N LYS A 32 0.53 -14.00 33.58
CA LYS A 32 0.86 -15.46 33.60
C LYS A 32 1.24 -15.98 32.20
N SER A 33 2.51 -16.33 31.97
CA SER A 33 3.03 -17.71 31.89
C SER A 33 2.69 -18.48 30.59
N LYS A 34 3.69 -18.62 29.70
CA LYS A 34 4.33 -19.90 29.32
C LYS A 34 5.34 -19.68 28.18
N ASN A 35 6.44 -20.42 28.26
CA ASN A 35 7.65 -20.27 27.46
C ASN A 35 7.43 -20.53 25.96
N THR A 36 7.88 -19.60 25.10
CA THR A 36 8.32 -19.90 23.73
C THR A 36 9.55 -19.03 23.41
N SER A 37 10.73 -19.61 23.60
CA SER A 37 11.99 -19.10 23.08
C SER A 37 12.07 -19.34 21.56
N PHE A 38 11.39 -18.53 20.76
CA PHE A 38 11.39 -18.54 19.28
C PHE A 38 10.64 -17.23 18.94
N PHE A 39 11.22 -16.09 18.55
CA PHE A 39 12.28 -15.79 17.60
C PHE A 39 13.02 -14.53 18.09
N ASN A 40 14.32 -14.63 18.33
CA ASN A 40 15.21 -13.46 18.36
C ASN A 40 15.88 -13.36 16.99
N GLU A 41 15.10 -13.42 15.92
CA GLU A 41 15.54 -12.97 14.61
C GLU A 41 15.18 -11.50 14.57
N THR A 42 16.20 -10.65 14.68
CA THR A 42 16.05 -9.26 14.26
C THR A 42 15.66 -9.32 12.79
N GLU A 43 14.38 -9.18 12.49
CA GLU A 43 13.90 -9.00 11.12
C GLU A 43 14.74 -7.87 10.52
N ASP A 44 15.58 -8.20 9.54
CA ASP A 44 16.42 -7.23 8.87
C ASP A 44 15.52 -6.32 8.03
N VAL A 45 15.11 -5.20 8.62
CA VAL A 45 14.31 -4.18 7.95
C VAL A 45 15.11 -3.57 6.81
N TYR A 46 14.77 -3.93 5.58
CA TYR A 46 15.38 -3.38 4.38
C TYR A 46 14.64 -2.14 3.89
N LYS A 47 15.37 -1.06 3.59
CA LYS A 47 14.80 0.17 3.03
C LYS A 47 14.91 0.16 1.51
N ALA A 48 13.78 0.11 0.82
CA ALA A 48 13.72 0.29 -0.62
C ALA A 48 13.46 1.76 -1.00
N GLN A 49 13.88 2.12 -2.21
CA GLN A 49 13.50 3.39 -2.82
C GLN A 49 12.20 3.21 -3.60
N CYS A 50 11.17 3.99 -3.27
CA CYS A 50 9.89 3.99 -3.95
C CYS A 50 9.66 5.33 -4.65
N PHE A 51 9.02 5.30 -5.82
CA PHE A 51 8.60 6.48 -6.56
C PHE A 51 7.10 6.42 -6.81
N PRO A 52 6.39 7.56 -6.82
CA PRO A 52 5.01 7.59 -7.28
C PRO A 52 4.91 7.05 -8.71
N ILE A 53 3.83 6.33 -9.00
CA ILE A 53 3.60 5.76 -10.35
C ILE A 53 3.69 6.83 -11.44
N TYR A 54 3.20 8.04 -11.19
CA TYR A 54 3.28 9.16 -12.14
C TYR A 54 4.72 9.49 -12.54
N SER A 55 5.68 9.43 -11.61
CA SER A 55 7.09 9.65 -11.91
C SER A 55 7.67 8.56 -12.82
N LEU A 56 7.25 7.30 -12.61
CA LEU A 56 7.67 6.18 -13.45
C LEU A 56 7.09 6.31 -14.87
N LEU A 57 5.81 6.66 -14.97
CA LEU A 57 5.11 6.93 -16.24
C LEU A 57 5.76 8.06 -17.04
N LEU A 58 6.13 9.16 -16.38
CA LEU A 58 6.87 10.25 -17.02
C LEU A 58 8.25 9.81 -17.52
N ALA A 59 8.96 8.98 -16.73
CA ALA A 59 10.30 8.51 -17.11
C ALA A 59 10.30 7.64 -18.38
N ILE A 60 9.22 6.89 -18.61
CA ILE A 60 9.04 6.08 -19.82
C ILE A 60 8.31 6.83 -20.96
N GLY A 61 7.93 8.09 -20.74
CA GLY A 61 7.24 8.91 -21.73
C GLY A 61 5.81 8.43 -22.05
N GLN A 62 5.17 7.70 -21.14
CA GLN A 62 3.84 7.13 -21.35
C GLN A 62 2.94 7.44 -20.16
N THR A 63 1.83 8.14 -20.39
CA THR A 63 0.83 8.49 -19.35
C THR A 63 -0.51 7.81 -19.57
N ALA A 64 -0.70 7.14 -20.70
CA ALA A 64 -1.84 6.29 -20.98
C ALA A 64 -1.51 4.82 -20.67
N VAL A 65 -2.34 4.19 -19.86
CA VAL A 65 -2.18 2.82 -19.39
C VAL A 65 -3.50 2.08 -19.59
N ASP A 66 -3.52 1.09 -20.47
CA ASP A 66 -4.74 0.32 -20.72
C ASP A 66 -5.14 -0.55 -19.52
N TYR A 67 -4.13 -1.09 -18.82
CA TYR A 67 -4.34 -1.98 -17.67
C TYR A 67 -3.26 -1.79 -16.61
N PHE A 68 -3.68 -1.60 -15.35
CA PHE A 68 -2.79 -1.46 -14.21
C PHE A 68 -3.20 -2.41 -13.07
N SER A 69 -2.33 -3.38 -12.75
CA SER A 69 -2.53 -4.29 -11.61
C SER A 69 -1.73 -3.76 -10.42
N LEU A 70 -2.42 -3.51 -9.30
CA LEU A 70 -1.83 -3.03 -8.07
C LEU A 70 -2.00 -4.06 -6.95
N ASP A 71 -0.88 -4.62 -6.52
CA ASP A 71 -0.76 -5.68 -5.53
C ASP A 71 0.60 -5.50 -4.84
N VAL A 72 0.60 -4.90 -3.64
CA VAL A 72 1.83 -4.54 -2.91
C VAL A 72 1.73 -4.89 -1.42
N GLU A 73 0.80 -5.79 -1.07
CA GLU A 73 0.66 -6.37 0.26
C GLU A 73 0.44 -5.32 1.35
N GLY A 74 -0.49 -4.38 1.11
CA GLY A 74 -1.05 -3.50 2.15
C GLY A 74 -0.72 -2.01 2.06
N SER A 75 -0.25 -1.54 0.90
CA SER A 75 0.03 -0.10 0.66
C SER A 75 -0.78 0.50 -0.50
N GLU A 76 -1.80 -0.21 -0.98
CA GLU A 76 -2.57 0.09 -2.18
C GLU A 76 -3.28 1.43 -2.06
N TYR A 77 -4.04 1.64 -0.98
CA TYR A 77 -4.76 2.89 -0.73
C TYR A 77 -3.83 4.11 -0.72
N LYS A 78 -2.63 3.99 -0.13
CA LYS A 78 -1.64 5.06 -0.10
C LYS A 78 -1.08 5.35 -1.49
N ILE A 79 -0.78 4.31 -2.27
CA ILE A 79 -0.29 4.46 -3.65
C ILE A 79 -1.35 5.17 -4.50
N LEU A 80 -2.60 4.71 -4.46
CA LEU A 80 -3.72 5.29 -5.22
C LEU A 80 -3.93 6.77 -4.89
N ASN A 81 -3.79 7.17 -3.61
CA ASN A 81 -3.87 8.58 -3.20
C ASN A 81 -2.76 9.46 -3.76
N THR A 82 -1.61 8.90 -4.14
CA THR A 82 -0.52 9.69 -4.75
C THR A 82 -0.71 9.93 -6.25
N ILE A 83 -1.67 9.25 -6.89
CA ILE A 83 -1.87 9.34 -8.33
C ILE A 83 -2.53 10.67 -8.68
N PRO A 84 -1.90 11.51 -9.53
CA PRO A 84 -2.55 12.69 -10.05
C PRO A 84 -3.49 12.27 -11.19
N TRP A 85 -4.70 11.81 -10.85
CA TRP A 85 -5.68 11.24 -11.80
C TRP A 85 -6.06 12.16 -12.98
N HIS A 86 -5.80 13.46 -12.88
CA HIS A 86 -5.97 14.42 -13.98
C HIS A 86 -4.79 14.47 -14.97
N LYS A 87 -3.70 13.75 -14.71
CA LYS A 87 -2.48 13.69 -15.55
C LYS A 87 -2.15 12.30 -16.07
N VAL A 88 -2.92 11.30 -15.65
CA VAL A 88 -2.71 9.89 -15.99
C VAL A 88 -4.02 9.36 -16.52
N ASP A 89 -3.98 8.65 -17.64
CA ASP A 89 -5.13 7.99 -18.24
C ASP A 89 -5.00 6.48 -18.02
N ILE A 90 -5.59 5.96 -16.95
CA ILE A 90 -5.68 4.52 -16.71
C ILE A 90 -7.09 4.06 -17.07
N LYS A 91 -7.22 3.11 -18.01
CA LYS A 91 -8.53 2.62 -18.45
C LYS A 91 -9.14 1.60 -17.50
N THR A 92 -8.34 0.62 -17.08
CA THR A 92 -8.78 -0.47 -16.22
C THR A 92 -7.71 -0.76 -15.17
N LEU A 93 -8.15 -1.05 -13.95
CA LEU A 93 -7.25 -1.42 -12.85
C LEU A 93 -7.85 -2.53 -11.99
N THR A 94 -6.96 -3.39 -11.49
CA THR A 94 -7.25 -4.36 -10.43
C THR A 94 -6.43 -3.97 -9.22
N VAL A 95 -7.07 -3.94 -8.05
CA VAL A 95 -6.44 -3.51 -6.81
C VAL A 95 -6.69 -4.57 -5.75
N GLU A 96 -5.61 -5.11 -5.19
CA GLU A 96 -5.69 -5.94 -3.98
C GLU A 96 -6.18 -5.10 -2.80
N TRP A 97 -7.08 -5.63 -1.97
CA TRP A 97 -7.54 -4.92 -0.77
C TRP A 97 -7.41 -5.74 0.52
N ASP A 98 -7.19 -7.06 0.43
CA ASP A 98 -7.19 -7.98 1.58
C ASP A 98 -6.14 -7.61 2.64
N HIS A 99 -5.01 -7.06 2.19
CA HIS A 99 -3.90 -6.65 3.05
C HIS A 99 -3.87 -5.15 3.35
N THR A 100 -4.78 -4.36 2.76
CA THR A 100 -4.85 -2.90 2.95
C THR A 100 -5.51 -2.55 4.29
N PRO A 101 -4.82 -1.85 5.22
CA PRO A 101 -5.38 -1.46 6.52
C PRO A 101 -6.64 -0.58 6.42
N GLU A 102 -6.75 0.21 5.35
CA GLU A 102 -7.89 1.07 5.07
C GLU A 102 -9.12 0.28 4.56
N GLY A 103 -8.92 -0.95 4.06
CA GLY A 103 -9.95 -1.87 3.61
C GLY A 103 -10.60 -1.55 2.25
N GLU A 104 -11.40 -2.51 1.77
CA GLU A 104 -12.09 -2.46 0.46
C GLU A 104 -12.90 -1.17 0.27
N PHE A 105 -13.74 -0.81 1.26
CA PHE A 105 -14.63 0.35 1.17
C PHE A 105 -13.88 1.67 0.96
N ALA A 106 -12.69 1.82 1.56
CA ALA A 106 -11.89 3.02 1.39
C ALA A 106 -11.30 3.11 -0.03
N ILE A 107 -10.85 1.97 -0.56
CA ILE A 107 -10.38 1.87 -1.96
C ILE A 107 -11.54 2.16 -2.90
N ASP A 108 -12.70 1.50 -2.74
CA ASP A 108 -13.88 1.70 -3.58
C ASP A 108 -14.26 3.18 -3.66
N ARG A 109 -14.40 3.84 -2.51
CA ARG A 109 -14.73 5.26 -2.44
C ARG A 109 -13.69 6.15 -3.12
N LEU A 110 -12.40 5.87 -2.91
CA LEU A 110 -11.32 6.61 -3.56
C LEU A 110 -11.40 6.47 -5.09
N MET A 111 -11.70 5.27 -5.59
CA MET A 111 -11.81 5.02 -7.02
C MET A 111 -13.06 5.68 -7.62
N GLU A 112 -14.19 5.63 -6.93
CA GLU A 112 -15.43 6.34 -7.31
C GLU A 112 -15.24 7.87 -7.36
N ASP A 113 -14.57 8.45 -6.36
CA ASP A 113 -14.25 9.87 -6.32
C ASP A 113 -13.46 10.30 -7.58
N ASN A 114 -12.58 9.40 -8.05
CA ASN A 114 -11.77 9.53 -9.27
C ASN A 114 -12.43 8.98 -10.55
N LYS A 115 -13.76 8.81 -10.54
CA LYS A 115 -14.60 8.48 -11.72
C LYS A 115 -14.41 7.08 -12.29
N PHE A 116 -13.84 6.17 -11.51
CA PHE A 116 -13.87 4.75 -11.82
C PHE A 116 -15.19 4.11 -11.36
N ILE A 117 -15.58 3.04 -12.05
CA ILE A 117 -16.73 2.22 -11.69
C ILE A 117 -16.18 0.84 -11.36
N LYS A 118 -16.58 0.29 -10.21
CA LYS A 118 -16.24 -1.08 -9.83
C LYS A 118 -17.00 -2.06 -10.72
N PHE A 119 -16.25 -2.91 -11.41
CA PHE A 119 -16.82 -4.06 -12.11
C PHE A 119 -16.97 -5.21 -11.12
N ASP A 120 -18.15 -5.32 -10.53
CA ASP A 120 -18.49 -6.47 -9.71
C ASP A 120 -19.22 -7.52 -10.57
N PHE A 121 -18.74 -8.77 -10.54
CA PHE A 121 -19.41 -9.89 -11.22
C PHE A 121 -20.43 -10.59 -10.31
N MET A 122 -20.77 -10.01 -9.17
CA MET A 122 -21.72 -10.59 -8.23
C MET A 122 -23.15 -10.10 -8.46
N ASN A 123 -23.72 -10.47 -9.60
CA ASN A 123 -25.15 -10.78 -9.64
C ASN A 123 -25.34 -12.20 -9.09
N LYS A 124 -25.73 -12.30 -7.82
CA LYS A 124 -26.59 -13.36 -7.28
C LYS A 124 -27.16 -12.99 -5.92
#